data_AF-A0A1H3M6L6-F1
#
_entry.id   AF-A0A1H3M6L6-F1
#
_cell.length_a   1.000
_cell.length_b   1.000
_cell.length_c   1.000
_cell.angle_alpha   90.00
_cell.angle_beta   90.00
_cell.angle_gamma   90.00
#
_symmetry.space_group_name_H-M   'P 1'
#
loop_
_entity.id
_entity.type
_entity.pdbx_description
1 polymer ?
#
loop_
_entity_poly.entity_id
_entity_poly.type
_entity_poly.pdbx_seq_one_letter_code
_entity_poly.pdbx_strand_id
1 'polypeptide(L)'
;MVEETDLFGNPIAPLKPREAPRPPVNDMELVERILREASSVGFVVVGVREDVYRRVTDDLVEKASSDVDAAVHQLIDAKWLEVGGTHTVRYDRYSGPARSVLVPRKSKQTAYRWQSLSKPEAWGSRGRGKSAA
;
A
#
# COMPACT_ATOMS: atom_id res chain seq x y z
N MET A 1 -21.44 -31.32 21.17
CA MET A 1 -20.66 -30.12 20.84
C MET A 1 -19.68 -29.93 21.97
N VAL A 2 -18.38 -30.02 21.70
CA VAL A 2 -17.34 -29.94 22.73
C VAL A 2 -17.04 -28.45 22.92
N GLU A 3 -17.41 -27.87 24.06
CA GLU A 3 -17.00 -26.51 24.40
C GLU A 3 -15.50 -26.54 24.73
N GLU A 4 -14.71 -25.79 23.97
CA GLU A 4 -13.27 -25.69 24.17
C GLU A 4 -13.00 -24.84 25.41
N THR A 5 -12.48 -25.46 26.46
CA THR A 5 -12.18 -24.83 27.75
C THR A 5 -10.69 -24.58 27.90
N ASP A 6 -10.34 -23.45 28.52
CA ASP A 6 -8.94 -23.11 28.82
C ASP A 6 -8.35 -24.01 29.90
N LEU A 7 -7.05 -23.87 30.17
CA LEU A 7 -6.32 -24.64 31.18
C LEU A 7 -6.86 -24.46 32.61
N PHE A 8 -7.80 -23.54 32.82
CA PHE A 8 -8.42 -23.23 34.11
C PHE A 8 -9.94 -23.45 34.10
N GLY A 9 -10.48 -24.08 33.05
CA GLY A 9 -11.90 -24.45 32.94
C GLY A 9 -12.83 -23.32 32.49
N ASN A 10 -12.31 -22.19 32.00
CA ASN A 10 -13.14 -21.12 31.45
C ASN A 10 -13.46 -21.39 29.97
N PRO A 11 -14.67 -21.05 29.50
CA PRO A 11 -15.02 -21.18 28.09
C PRO A 11 -14.14 -20.25 27.24
N ILE A 12 -13.44 -20.80 26.25
CA ILE A 12 -12.63 -20.02 25.31
C ILE A 12 -13.56 -19.43 24.25
N ALA A 13 -13.65 -18.09 24.20
CA ALA A 13 -14.30 -17.44 23.08
C ALA A 13 -13.52 -17.79 21.79
N PRO A 14 -14.19 -18.23 20.71
CA PRO A 14 -13.50 -18.62 19.49
C PRO A 14 -12.69 -17.43 18.97
N LEU A 15 -11.37 -17.62 18.88
CA LEU A 15 -10.47 -16.65 18.27
C LEU A 15 -10.99 -16.39 16.85
N LYS A 16 -11.28 -15.12 16.53
CA LYS A 16 -11.63 -14.74 15.16
C LYS A 16 -10.54 -15.28 14.23
N PRO A 17 -10.90 -16.01 13.16
CA PRO A 17 -9.92 -16.49 12.20
C PRO A 17 -9.05 -15.32 11.77
N ARG A 18 -7.74 -15.41 12.03
CA ARG A 18 -6.80 -14.41 11.53
C ARG A 18 -6.86 -14.48 10.02
N GLU A 19 -7.23 -13.38 9.39
CA GLU A 19 -7.28 -13.29 7.94
C GLU A 19 -5.92 -13.73 7.38
N ALA A 20 -5.94 -14.62 6.39
CA ALA A 20 -4.72 -15.15 5.81
C ALA A 20 -3.87 -13.97 5.29
N PRO A 21 -2.55 -13.93 5.60
CA PRO A 21 -1.71 -12.84 5.15
C PRO A 21 -1.74 -12.79 3.62
N ARG A 22 -2.00 -11.59 3.08
CA ARG A 22 -1.98 -11.36 1.64
C ARG A 22 -0.58 -11.72 1.10
N PRO A 23 -0.47 -12.40 -0.05
CA PRO A 23 0.82 -12.83 -0.58
C PRO A 23 1.74 -11.62 -0.77
N PRO A 24 2.99 -11.67 -0.29
CA PRO A 24 3.88 -10.51 -0.30
C PRO A 24 4.10 -10.03 -1.74
N VAL A 25 3.87 -8.75 -1.97
CA VAL A 25 4.13 -8.10 -3.25
C VAL A 25 5.63 -7.83 -3.32
N ASN A 26 6.37 -8.75 -3.94
CA ASN A 26 7.82 -8.61 -4.15
C ASN A 26 8.15 -7.88 -5.47
N ASP A 27 7.30 -6.93 -5.86
CA ASP A 27 7.46 -6.13 -7.07
C ASP A 27 7.82 -4.70 -6.67
N MET A 28 9.10 -4.36 -6.83
CA MET A 28 9.63 -3.04 -6.48
C MET A 28 9.09 -1.96 -7.42
N GLU A 29 8.82 -2.26 -8.70
CA GLU A 29 8.25 -1.30 -9.63
C GLU A 29 6.82 -0.93 -9.22
N LEU A 30 6.04 -1.92 -8.78
CA LEU A 30 4.71 -1.71 -8.24
C LEU A 30 4.75 -0.86 -6.97
N VAL A 31 5.67 -1.14 -6.05
CA VAL A 31 5.83 -0.35 -4.81
C VAL A 31 6.21 1.10 -5.13
N GLU A 32 7.18 1.33 -6.02
CA GLU A 32 7.59 2.67 -6.43
C GLU A 32 6.44 3.43 -7.10
N ARG A 33 5.68 2.75 -7.96
CA ARG A 33 4.50 3.31 -8.61
C ARG A 33 3.47 3.74 -7.57
N ILE A 34 3.15 2.88 -6.60
CA ILE A 34 2.18 3.19 -5.55
C ILE A 34 2.65 4.37 -4.70
N LEU A 35 3.92 4.40 -4.27
CA LEU A 35 4.45 5.52 -3.48
C LEU A 35 4.39 6.84 -4.24
N ARG A 36 4.61 6.82 -5.56
CA ARG A 36 4.50 7.98 -6.44
C ARG A 36 3.06 8.43 -6.62
N GLU A 37 2.14 7.51 -6.92
CA GLU A 37 0.71 7.79 -7.09
C GLU A 37 0.09 8.29 -5.78
N ALA A 38 0.42 7.66 -4.65
CA ALA A 38 -0.02 8.05 -3.31
C ALA A 38 0.48 9.46 -2.93
N SER A 39 1.66 9.86 -3.41
CA SER A 39 2.24 11.18 -3.13
C SER A 39 1.65 12.31 -3.98
N SER A 40 1.05 11.99 -5.13
CA SER A 40 0.57 12.97 -6.12
C SER A 40 -0.95 13.04 -6.17
N VAL A 41 -1.58 11.92 -6.50
CA VAL A 41 -3.03 11.80 -6.71
C VAL A 41 -3.72 11.33 -5.43
N GLY A 42 -3.09 10.41 -4.71
CA GLY A 42 -3.60 9.87 -3.45
C GLY A 42 -4.50 8.65 -3.62
N PHE A 43 -4.49 7.78 -2.61
CA PHE A 43 -5.41 6.65 -2.47
C PHE A 43 -6.35 6.91 -1.31
N VAL A 44 -7.49 6.22 -1.33
CA VAL A 44 -8.46 6.22 -0.24
C VAL A 44 -8.92 4.79 0.05
N VAL A 45 -9.29 4.53 1.29
CA VAL A 45 -9.82 3.25 1.75
C VAL A 45 -11.29 3.42 2.06
N VAL A 46 -12.15 2.60 1.46
CA VAL A 46 -13.62 2.75 1.52
C VAL A 46 -14.26 1.51 2.16
N GLY A 47 -15.23 1.77 3.05
CA GLY A 47 -16.12 0.75 3.59
C GLY A 47 -15.49 -0.21 4.60
N VAL A 48 -16.28 -1.19 5.06
CA VAL A 48 -15.90 -2.17 6.11
C VAL A 48 -14.86 -3.16 5.63
N ARG A 49 -14.86 -3.46 4.32
CA ARG A 49 -13.88 -4.33 3.67
C ARG A 49 -12.54 -3.65 3.40
N GLU A 50 -12.45 -2.35 3.70
CA GLU A 50 -11.26 -1.54 3.49
C GLU A 50 -10.74 -1.64 2.04
N ASP A 51 -11.64 -1.66 1.06
CA ASP A 51 -11.28 -1.67 -0.36
C ASP A 51 -10.53 -0.37 -0.71
N VAL A 52 -9.44 -0.50 -1.47
CA VAL A 52 -8.62 0.62 -1.92
C VAL A 52 -9.15 1.20 -3.23
N TYR A 53 -9.28 2.52 -3.25
CA TYR A 53 -9.65 3.29 -4.43
C TYR A 53 -8.57 4.34 -4.70
N ARG A 54 -8.34 4.59 -5.99
CA ARG A 54 -7.49 5.66 -6.47
C ARG A 54 -8.32 6.93 -6.62
N ARG A 55 -7.82 8.05 -6.13
CA ARG A 55 -8.48 9.35 -6.31
C ARG A 55 -8.38 9.79 -7.78
N VAL A 56 -9.42 10.37 -8.34
CA VAL A 56 -9.43 10.91 -9.72
C VAL A 56 -9.63 12.42 -9.67
N THR A 57 -10.59 12.87 -8.87
CA THR A 57 -10.82 14.27 -8.50
C THR A 57 -10.95 14.39 -6.99
N ASP A 58 -11.30 15.57 -6.47
CA ASP A 58 -11.46 15.76 -5.04
C ASP A 58 -12.53 14.87 -4.40
N ASP A 59 -13.58 14.58 -5.14
CA ASP A 59 -14.74 13.80 -4.68
C ASP A 59 -14.94 12.50 -5.47
N LEU A 60 -14.29 12.29 -6.61
CA LEU A 60 -14.42 11.06 -7.41
C LEU A 60 -13.23 10.13 -7.20
N VAL A 61 -13.54 8.85 -6.92
CA VAL A 61 -12.53 7.79 -6.82
C VAL A 61 -12.90 6.58 -7.69
N GLU A 62 -11.88 5.86 -8.16
CA GLU A 62 -11.99 4.65 -8.98
C GLU A 62 -11.38 3.46 -8.27
N LYS A 63 -11.97 2.27 -8.46
CA LYS A 63 -11.50 1.06 -7.76
C LYS A 63 -10.10 0.69 -8.24
N ALA A 64 -9.18 0.48 -7.29
CA ALA A 64 -7.84 0.00 -7.61
C ALA A 64 -7.88 -1.46 -8.07
N SER A 65 -6.89 -1.89 -8.86
CA SER A 65 -6.71 -3.30 -9.18
C SER A 65 -6.40 -4.11 -7.92
N SER A 66 -6.68 -5.41 -7.94
CA SER A 66 -6.41 -6.32 -6.81
C SER A 66 -4.95 -6.29 -6.35
N ASP A 67 -4.01 -6.17 -7.29
CA ASP A 67 -2.59 -6.15 -6.97
C ASP A 67 -2.19 -4.85 -6.25
N VAL A 68 -2.79 -3.73 -6.65
CA VAL A 68 -2.57 -2.42 -6.01
C VAL A 68 -3.23 -2.40 -4.63
N ASP A 69 -4.44 -2.94 -4.50
CA ASP A 69 -5.13 -3.07 -3.22
C ASP A 69 -4.28 -3.86 -2.22
N ALA A 70 -3.82 -5.06 -2.59
CA ALA A 70 -2.95 -5.88 -1.76
C ALA A 70 -1.64 -5.17 -1.37
N ALA A 71 -0.99 -4.51 -2.34
CA ALA A 71 0.25 -3.79 -2.10
C ALA A 71 0.06 -2.57 -1.17
N VAL A 72 -1.01 -1.79 -1.34
CA VAL A 72 -1.30 -0.63 -0.48
C VAL A 72 -1.52 -1.08 0.96
N HIS A 73 -2.28 -2.16 1.17
CA HIS A 73 -2.47 -2.74 2.50
C HIS A 73 -1.16 -3.21 3.14
N GLN A 74 -0.31 -3.90 2.38
CA GLN A 74 1.03 -4.30 2.86
C GLN A 74 1.91 -3.10 3.22
N LEU A 75 1.85 -2.03 2.44
CA LEU A 75 2.61 -0.81 2.70
C LEU A 75 2.08 -0.04 3.91
N ILE A 76 0.77 -0.11 4.19
CA ILE A 76 0.18 0.40 5.44
C ILE A 76 0.67 -0.42 6.63
N ASP A 77 0.60 -1.74 6.55
CA ASP A 77 1.06 -2.65 7.62
C ASP A 77 2.55 -2.47 7.90
N ALA A 78 3.36 -2.29 6.86
CA ALA A 78 4.79 -2.02 6.95
C ALA A 78 5.14 -0.57 7.30
N LYS A 79 4.14 0.30 7.55
CA LYS A 79 4.28 1.72 7.92
C LYS A 79 5.01 2.58 6.88
N TRP A 80 4.96 2.16 5.62
CA TRP A 80 5.36 2.99 4.48
C TRP A 80 4.26 3.96 4.08
N LEU A 81 3.01 3.59 4.33
CA LEU A 81 1.81 4.42 4.19
C LEU A 81 1.08 4.51 5.53
N GLU A 82 0.27 5.54 5.69
CA GLU A 82 -0.58 5.74 6.87
C GLU A 82 -2.00 6.06 6.46
N VAL A 83 -2.97 5.57 7.25
CA VAL A 83 -4.37 5.94 7.07
C VAL A 83 -4.62 7.25 7.81
N GLY A 84 -5.04 8.27 7.06
CA GLY A 84 -5.37 9.60 7.53
C GLY A 84 -6.86 9.79 7.81
N GLY A 85 -7.29 11.06 7.73
CA GLY A 85 -8.65 11.47 8.07
C GLY A 85 -9.75 10.89 7.16
N THR A 86 -10.95 10.82 7.74
CA THR A 86 -12.17 10.38 7.04
C THR A 86 -12.81 11.56 6.29
N HIS A 87 -13.16 11.34 5.03
CA HIS A 87 -13.86 12.28 4.17
C HIS A 87 -14.89 11.52 3.33
N THR A 88 -15.85 12.23 2.74
CA THR A 88 -16.85 11.60 1.88
C THR A 88 -16.37 11.60 0.44
N VAL A 89 -16.45 10.46 -0.23
CA VAL A 89 -16.10 10.32 -1.65
C VAL A 89 -17.24 9.65 -2.40
N ARG A 90 -17.32 9.94 -3.70
CA ARG A 90 -18.21 9.32 -4.67
C ARG A 90 -17.45 8.23 -5.41
N TYR A 91 -17.99 7.02 -5.40
CA TYR A 91 -17.48 5.87 -6.15
C TYR A 91 -18.64 5.24 -6.90
N ASP A 92 -18.52 5.16 -8.23
CA ASP A 92 -19.61 4.75 -9.12
C ASP A 92 -20.91 5.55 -8.84
N ARG A 93 -22.01 4.88 -8.47
CA ARG A 93 -23.31 5.52 -8.15
C ARG A 93 -23.50 5.83 -6.65
N TYR A 94 -22.52 5.52 -5.82
CA TYR A 94 -22.62 5.61 -4.37
C TYR A 94 -21.72 6.71 -3.81
N SER A 95 -22.09 7.23 -2.65
CA SER A 95 -21.29 8.18 -1.87
C SER A 95 -21.16 7.64 -0.45
N GLY A 96 -19.96 7.68 0.11
CA GLY A 96 -19.72 7.13 1.43
C GLY A 96 -18.44 7.62 2.09
N PRO A 97 -18.26 7.29 3.38
CA PRO A 97 -17.06 7.64 4.10
C PRO A 97 -15.86 6.84 3.58
N ALA A 98 -14.75 7.54 3.40
CA ALA A 98 -13.46 7.01 2.97
C ALA A 98 -12.35 7.62 3.81
N ARG A 99 -11.29 6.85 4.07
CA ARG A 99 -10.11 7.34 4.79
C ARG A 99 -8.99 7.60 3.80
N SER A 100 -8.32 8.74 3.92
CA SER A 100 -7.18 9.06 3.06
C SER A 100 -6.01 8.12 3.32
N VAL A 101 -5.26 7.77 2.29
CA VAL A 101 -3.95 7.11 2.43
C VAL A 101 -2.87 8.17 2.22
N LEU A 102 -2.03 8.33 3.22
CA LEU A 102 -0.97 9.32 3.26
C LEU A 102 0.39 8.64 3.14
N VAL A 103 1.35 9.37 2.58
CA VAL A 103 2.75 8.97 2.56
C VAL A 103 3.50 9.77 3.63
N PRO A 104 3.92 9.15 4.74
CA PRO A 104 4.67 9.82 5.81
C PRO A 104 5.94 10.48 5.28
N ARG A 105 6.39 11.55 5.94
CA ARG A 105 7.59 12.30 5.55
C ARG A 105 8.82 11.39 5.46
N LYS A 106 8.96 10.45 6.40
CA LYS A 106 10.07 9.47 6.43
C LYS A 106 10.07 8.62 5.16
N SER A 107 8.91 8.07 4.78
CA SER A 107 8.75 7.27 3.58
C SER A 107 9.06 8.05 2.31
N LYS A 108 8.59 9.31 2.21
CA LYS A 108 8.91 10.22 1.10
C LYS A 108 10.42 10.44 0.95
N GLN A 109 11.12 10.70 2.06
CA GLN A 109 12.57 10.92 2.03
C GLN A 109 13.33 9.67 1.57
N THR A 110 12.92 8.49 2.03
CA THR A 110 13.55 7.24 1.63
C THR A 110 13.29 6.93 0.15
N ALA A 111 12.06 7.10 -0.33
CA ALA A 111 11.73 6.95 -1.75
C ALA A 111 12.55 7.90 -2.64
N TYR A 112 12.71 9.15 -2.21
CA TYR A 112 13.56 10.13 -2.91
C TYR A 112 15.02 9.69 -2.96
N ARG A 113 15.57 9.16 -1.86
CA ARG A 113 16.93 8.61 -1.83
C ARG A 113 17.08 7.45 -2.80
N TRP A 114 16.16 6.50 -2.82
CA TRP A 114 16.20 5.38 -3.77
C TRP A 114 16.18 5.86 -5.22
N GLN A 115 15.31 6.82 -5.54
CA GLN A 115 15.26 7.41 -6.87
C GLN A 115 16.60 8.06 -7.26
N SER A 116 17.26 8.76 -6.33
CA SER A 116 18.59 9.34 -6.59
C SER A 116 19.68 8.28 -6.82
N LEU A 117 19.56 7.11 -6.19
CA LEU A 117 20.51 6.01 -6.30
C LEU A 117 20.27 5.14 -7.55
N SER A 118 19.07 5.15 -8.11
CA SER A 118 18.72 4.43 -9.34
C SER A 118 19.37 4.98 -10.61
N LYS A 119 19.95 6.20 -10.54
CA LYS A 119 20.59 6.89 -11.67
C LYS A 119 22.09 7.20 -11.44
N PRO A 120 22.96 6.23 -11.18
CA PRO A 120 24.38 6.51 -11.24
C PRO A 120 24.79 6.63 -12.71
N GLU A 121 25.02 7.86 -13.20
CA GLU A 121 25.62 8.12 -14.53
C GLU A 121 26.93 7.31 -14.75
N ALA A 122 27.58 6.89 -13.67
CA ALA A 122 28.79 6.09 -13.64
C ALA A 122 28.61 4.62 -14.06
N TRP A 123 27.38 4.08 -14.13
CA TRP A 123 27.17 2.67 -14.50
C TRP A 123 27.17 2.43 -16.03
N GLY A 124 26.89 3.47 -16.82
CA GLY A 124 26.86 3.40 -18.29
C GLY A 124 28.19 3.71 -18.99
N SER A 125 29.20 4.22 -18.28
CA SER A 125 30.43 4.76 -18.88
C SER A 125 31.68 3.87 -18.73
N ARG A 126 31.58 2.71 -18.08
CA ARG A 126 32.75 1.84 -17.78
C ARG A 126 33.01 0.70 -18.77
N GLY A 127 32.48 0.80 -20.00
CA GLY A 127 32.49 -0.30 -20.97
C GLY A 127 32.88 0.07 -22.41
N ARG A 128 33.79 1.03 -22.63
CA ARG A 128 34.54 1.15 -23.90
C ARG A 128 36.00 1.47 -23.62
N GLY A 129 36.67 0.57 -22.91
CA GLY A 129 38.13 0.50 -22.94
C GLY A 129 38.59 0.08 -24.32
N LYS A 130 39.43 0.91 -24.94
CA LYS A 130 40.12 0.70 -26.21
C LYS A 130 40.59 -0.75 -26.39
N SER A 131 40.16 -1.42 -27.45
CA SER A 131 40.92 -2.53 -28.00
C SER A 131 41.93 -1.92 -28.97
N ALA A 132 43.20 -2.00 -28.58
CA ALA A 132 44.33 -1.70 -29.44
C ALA A 132 44.50 -2.85 -30.45
N ALA A 133 44.62 -2.51 -31.72
CA ALA A 133 45.42 -3.21 -32.72
C ALA A 133 45.71 -2.23 -33.86
#